data_AF-A0A1I3KVX0-F1
#
_entry.id   AF-A0A1I3KVX0-F1
#
_cell.length_a   1.000
_cell.length_b   1.000
_cell.length_c   1.000
_cell.angle_alpha   90.00
_cell.angle_beta   90.00
_cell.angle_gamma   90.00
#
_symmetry.space_group_name_H-M   'P 1'
#
loop_
_entity.id
_entity.type
_entity.pdbx_description
1 polymer ?
#
loop_
_entity_poly.entity_id
_entity_poly.type
_entity_poly.pdbx_seq_one_letter_code
_entity_poly.pdbx_strand_id
1 'polypeptide(L)'
;MTSGSLIGVSANSGRVTALRDGCIVALTLMAVSLAAVLSLPQAPIGRAVPQAIIFPPWLPQQDAIARSLAAGHRVLRGGISPFIVIVAEAGAEAARPRGALLMLALAGLAGCLDSRVSVEPSL
;
A
#
# COMPACT_ATOMS: atom_id res chain seq x y z
N MET A 1 -62.03 17.26 -35.77
CA MET A 1 -61.68 17.74 -34.41
C MET A 1 -61.92 16.55 -33.49
N THR A 2 -60.92 15.82 -33.03
CA THR A 2 -60.08 16.16 -31.87
C THR A 2 -58.75 15.40 -31.92
N SER A 3 -57.64 16.14 -31.82
CA SER A 3 -56.32 15.61 -31.48
C SER A 3 -56.21 15.51 -29.96
N GLY A 4 -55.83 14.35 -29.43
CA GLY A 4 -55.55 14.13 -28.01
C GLY A 4 -54.10 13.70 -27.83
N SER A 5 -53.33 14.56 -27.15
CA SER A 5 -51.89 14.52 -26.92
C SER A 5 -51.39 13.28 -26.14
N LEU A 6 -50.33 12.62 -26.64
CA LEU A 6 -49.62 11.51 -25.98
C LEU A 6 -48.14 11.84 -25.64
N ILE A 7 -47.79 13.12 -25.44
CA ILE A 7 -46.37 13.54 -25.33
C ILE A 7 -45.89 13.75 -23.86
N GLY A 8 -46.72 13.47 -22.85
CA GLY A 8 -46.40 13.80 -21.44
C GLY A 8 -45.63 12.74 -20.62
N VAL A 9 -45.64 11.46 -20.99
CA VAL A 9 -45.20 10.35 -20.12
C VAL A 9 -43.95 9.65 -20.69
N SER A 10 -42.90 10.40 -21.01
CA SER A 10 -41.64 9.79 -21.46
C SER A 10 -40.41 10.47 -20.86
N ALA A 11 -40.41 11.80 -20.75
CA ALA A 11 -39.26 12.55 -20.22
C ALA A 11 -38.97 12.29 -18.72
N ASN A 12 -39.97 12.01 -17.90
CA ASN A 12 -39.77 11.79 -16.47
C ASN A 12 -39.21 10.40 -16.16
N SER A 13 -39.59 9.38 -16.94
CA SER A 13 -39.14 8.00 -16.74
C SER A 13 -37.64 7.86 -17.03
N GLY A 14 -37.15 8.53 -18.08
CA GLY A 14 -35.71 8.57 -18.42
C GLY A 14 -34.84 9.31 -17.39
N ARG A 15 -35.38 10.31 -16.69
CA ARG A 15 -34.67 11.01 -15.61
C ARG A 15 -34.57 10.16 -14.35
N VAL A 16 -35.62 9.41 -14.03
CA VAL A 16 -35.63 8.51 -12.87
C VAL A 16 -34.67 7.33 -13.07
N THR A 17 -34.61 6.75 -14.28
CA THR A 17 -33.62 5.71 -14.60
C THR A 17 -32.20 6.25 -14.60
N ALA A 18 -31.95 7.43 -15.21
CA ALA A 18 -30.62 8.04 -15.18
C ALA A 18 -30.13 8.38 -13.76
N LEU A 19 -31.03 8.86 -12.89
CA LEU A 19 -30.70 9.14 -11.48
C LEU A 19 -30.37 7.84 -10.72
N ARG A 20 -31.15 6.78 -10.97
CA ARG A 20 -30.94 5.46 -10.36
C ARG A 20 -29.61 4.85 -10.79
N ASP A 21 -29.30 4.92 -12.09
CA ASP A 21 -28.06 4.39 -12.64
C ASP A 21 -26.85 5.17 -12.11
N GLY A 22 -26.97 6.50 -12.02
CA GLY A 22 -25.96 7.35 -11.36
C GLY A 22 -25.71 6.96 -9.91
N CYS A 23 -26.77 6.71 -9.13
CA CYS A 23 -26.65 6.24 -7.74
C CYS A 23 -25.97 4.87 -7.65
N ILE A 24 -26.29 3.93 -8.55
CA ILE A 24 -25.66 2.61 -8.57
C ILE A 24 -24.17 2.73 -8.88
N VAL A 25 -23.80 3.53 -9.87
CA VAL A 25 -22.38 3.78 -10.23
C VAL A 25 -21.63 4.46 -9.08
N ALA A 26 -22.24 5.46 -8.43
CA ALA A 26 -21.62 6.13 -7.28
C ALA A 26 -21.42 5.19 -6.08
N LEU A 27 -22.44 4.37 -5.75
CA LEU A 27 -22.35 3.39 -4.68
C LEU A 27 -21.31 2.31 -4.96
N THR A 28 -21.24 1.82 -6.20
CA THR A 28 -20.23 0.82 -6.58
C THR A 28 -18.82 1.39 -6.53
N LEU A 29 -18.60 2.61 -7.03
CA LEU A 29 -17.31 3.31 -6.90
C LEU A 29 -16.91 3.51 -5.43
N MET A 30 -17.85 3.94 -4.59
CA MET A 30 -17.61 4.15 -3.18
C MET A 30 -17.29 2.83 -2.45
N ALA A 31 -18.04 1.77 -2.75
CA ALA A 31 -17.82 0.45 -2.19
C ALA A 31 -16.47 -0.15 -2.62
N VAL A 32 -16.08 -0.01 -3.89
CA VAL A 32 -14.77 -0.46 -4.39
C VAL A 32 -13.65 0.34 -3.72
N SER A 33 -13.79 1.65 -3.62
CA SER A 33 -12.80 2.51 -2.95
C SER A 33 -12.65 2.14 -1.48
N LEU A 34 -13.76 1.90 -0.79
CA LEU A 34 -13.76 1.48 0.62
C LEU A 34 -13.16 0.09 0.80
N ALA A 35 -13.49 -0.86 -0.08
CA ALA A 35 -12.92 -2.20 -0.07
C ALA A 35 -11.41 -2.19 -0.33
N ALA A 36 -10.94 -1.32 -1.23
CA ALA A 36 -9.52 -1.10 -1.45
C ALA A 36 -8.84 -0.60 -0.18
N VAL A 37 -9.40 0.44 0.47
CA VAL A 37 -8.90 0.99 1.74
C VAL A 37 -8.85 -0.06 2.85
N LEU A 38 -9.90 -0.89 2.97
CA LEU A 38 -9.96 -1.98 3.97
C LEU A 38 -9.02 -3.14 3.66
N SER A 39 -8.65 -3.34 2.40
CA SER A 39 -7.69 -4.37 1.98
C SER A 39 -6.24 -3.96 2.20
N LEU A 40 -5.97 -2.66 2.45
CA LEU A 40 -4.63 -2.25 2.84
C LEU A 40 -4.33 -2.81 4.25
N PRO A 41 -3.15 -3.41 4.46
CA PRO A 41 -2.72 -3.81 5.79
C PRO A 41 -2.69 -2.58 6.69
N GLN A 42 -3.66 -2.49 7.62
CA GLN A 42 -3.73 -1.40 8.57
C GLN A 42 -2.49 -1.46 9.47
N ALA A 43 -1.64 -0.43 9.40
CA ALA A 43 -0.54 -0.29 10.34
C ALA A 43 -1.14 -0.17 11.75
N PRO A 44 -0.81 -1.06 12.69
CA PRO A 44 -1.34 -0.99 14.04
C PRO A 44 -0.92 0.33 14.69
N ILE A 45 -1.89 1.19 14.98
CA ILE A 45 -1.69 2.49 15.63
C ILE A 45 -0.95 2.26 16.96
N GLY A 46 0.24 2.84 17.09
CA GLY A 46 1.06 2.77 18.31
C GLY A 46 2.10 1.65 18.34
N ARG A 47 2.23 0.83 17.28
CA ARG A 47 3.33 -0.15 17.18
C ARG A 47 4.38 0.39 16.21
N ALA A 48 5.59 0.68 16.72
CA ALA A 48 6.74 1.03 15.89
C ALA A 48 6.94 -0.03 14.81
N VAL A 49 6.68 0.33 13.55
CA VAL A 49 6.74 -0.61 12.43
C VAL A 49 8.21 -0.77 12.03
N PRO A 50 8.80 -1.97 12.16
CA PRO A 50 10.18 -2.17 11.77
C PRO A 50 10.38 -1.84 10.29
N GLN A 51 11.48 -1.16 9.99
CA GLN A 51 11.86 -0.76 8.64
C GLN A 51 13.12 -1.50 8.20
N ALA A 52 13.20 -1.79 6.91
CA ALA A 52 14.36 -2.38 6.27
C ALA A 52 15.10 -1.27 5.52
N ILE A 53 16.38 -1.11 5.85
CA ILE A 53 17.33 -0.29 5.10
C ILE A 53 18.13 -1.24 4.21
N ILE A 54 18.10 -0.98 2.91
CA ILE A 54 18.80 -1.79 1.92
C ILE A 54 20.01 -1.02 1.43
N PHE A 55 21.17 -1.60 1.65
CA PHE A 55 22.46 -1.12 1.16
C PHE A 55 22.88 -1.86 -0.11
N PRO A 56 23.88 -1.34 -0.83
CA PRO A 56 24.46 -2.07 -1.94
C PRO A 56 25.14 -3.36 -1.49
N PRO A 57 25.12 -4.45 -2.29
CA PRO A 57 25.67 -5.74 -1.90
C PRO A 57 27.20 -5.76 -1.74
N TRP A 58 27.90 -4.79 -2.33
CA TRP A 58 29.34 -4.60 -2.15
C TRP A 58 29.71 -3.85 -0.86
N LEU A 59 28.73 -3.36 -0.09
CA LEU A 59 28.98 -2.72 1.19
C LEU A 59 29.06 -3.78 2.31
N PRO A 60 30.14 -3.82 3.10
CA PRO A 60 30.23 -4.72 4.25
C PRO A 60 29.08 -4.49 5.26
N GLN A 61 28.58 -5.57 5.84
CA GLN A 61 27.46 -5.51 6.78
C GLN A 61 27.75 -4.61 8.00
N GLN A 62 28.98 -4.62 8.51
CA GLN A 62 29.37 -3.78 9.64
C GLN A 62 29.29 -2.29 9.30
N ASP A 63 29.70 -1.91 8.08
CA ASP A 63 29.60 -0.54 7.60
C ASP A 63 28.13 -0.11 7.41
N ALA A 64 27.29 -1.02 6.93
CA ALA A 64 25.84 -0.79 6.81
C ALA A 64 25.20 -0.51 8.18
N ILE A 65 25.55 -1.29 9.21
CA ILE A 65 25.09 -1.09 10.59
C ILE A 65 25.62 0.24 11.14
N ALA A 66 26.92 0.52 11.00
CA ALA A 66 27.54 1.74 11.49
C ALA A 66 26.91 2.99 10.85
N ARG A 67 26.66 2.98 9.54
CA ARG A 67 25.99 4.08 8.83
C ARG A 67 24.54 4.26 9.25
N SER A 68 23.84 3.16 9.55
CA SER A 68 22.47 3.22 10.06
C SER A 68 22.42 3.89 11.44
N LEU A 69 23.32 3.49 12.35
CA LEU A 69 23.45 4.10 13.68
C LEU A 69 23.86 5.57 13.60
N ALA A 70 24.83 5.91 12.75
CA ALA A 70 25.29 7.28 12.54
C ALA A 70 24.18 8.21 11.99
N ALA A 71 23.22 7.65 11.26
CA ALA A 71 22.04 8.36 10.78
C ALA A 71 20.89 8.41 11.80
N GLY A 72 21.13 7.98 13.05
CA GLY A 72 20.17 8.05 14.15
C GLY A 72 19.17 6.89 14.20
N HIS A 73 19.36 5.84 13.39
CA HIS A 73 18.47 4.68 13.41
C HIS A 73 18.82 3.72 14.54
N ARG A 74 17.80 3.21 15.23
CA ARG A 74 17.96 2.12 16.20
C ARG A 74 17.96 0.78 15.48
N VAL A 75 19.14 0.18 15.30
CA VAL A 75 19.27 -1.14 14.67
C VAL A 75 18.70 -2.22 15.59
N LEU A 76 17.78 -3.03 15.05
CA LEU A 76 17.17 -4.16 15.75
C LEU A 76 17.92 -5.45 15.45
N ARG A 77 18.23 -5.70 14.17
CA ARG A 77 18.96 -6.88 13.69
C ARG A 77 19.41 -6.75 12.23
N GLY A 78 20.25 -7.67 11.78
CA GLY A 78 20.47 -7.89 10.34
C GLY A 78 19.25 -8.54 9.66
N GLY A 79 19.10 -8.29 8.37
CA GLY A 79 18.10 -8.96 7.53
C GLY A 79 18.55 -10.35 7.05
N ILE A 80 17.75 -10.95 6.17
CA ILE A 80 18.05 -12.26 5.55
C ILE A 80 19.33 -12.25 4.71
N SER A 81 19.71 -11.09 4.20
CA SER A 81 20.94 -10.88 3.45
C SER A 81 21.83 -9.83 4.15
N PRO A 82 23.16 -9.89 3.96
CA PRO A 82 24.11 -9.04 4.68
C PRO A 82 24.00 -7.54 4.34
N PHE A 83 23.33 -7.21 3.24
CA PHE A 83 23.08 -5.85 2.77
C PHE A 83 21.75 -5.26 3.25
N ILE A 84 20.97 -6.01 4.05
CA ILE A 84 19.71 -5.56 4.64
C ILE A 84 19.92 -5.35 6.15
N VAL A 85 19.55 -4.17 6.65
CA VAL A 85 19.56 -3.84 8.07
C VAL A 85 18.13 -3.53 8.51
N ILE A 86 17.66 -4.19 9.56
CA ILE A 86 16.32 -3.97 10.12
C ILE A 86 16.45 -3.02 11.30
N VAL A 87 15.76 -1.90 11.22
CA VAL A 87 15.75 -0.83 12.21
C VAL A 87 14.35 -0.65 12.79
N ALA A 88 14.27 -0.08 14.00
CA ALA A 88 13.01 0.39 14.53
C ALA A 88 12.48 1.55 13.66
N GLU A 89 11.17 1.75 13.67
CA GLU A 89 10.60 2.97 13.11
C GLU A 89 11.30 4.17 13.72
N ALA A 90 11.93 4.95 12.86
CA ALA A 90 12.62 6.14 13.26
C ALA A 90 11.67 7.31 13.00
N GLY A 91 11.56 8.24 13.96
CA GLY A 91 10.63 9.37 13.89
C GLY A 91 10.90 10.27 12.68
N ALA A 92 10.07 11.30 12.49
CA ALA A 92 10.12 12.19 11.32
C ALA A 92 11.49 12.85 11.04
N GLU A 93 12.40 12.88 12.01
CA GLU A 93 13.77 13.38 11.86
C GLU A 93 14.79 12.39 11.29
N ALA A 94 14.47 11.10 11.23
CA ALA A 94 15.45 10.09 10.87
C ALA A 94 15.69 10.08 9.35
N ALA A 95 16.80 10.68 8.96
CA ALA A 95 17.22 10.76 7.58
C ALA A 95 17.65 9.39 7.04
N ARG A 96 17.46 9.18 5.73
CA ARG A 96 18.00 8.01 5.03
C ARG A 96 19.53 7.95 5.25
N PRO A 97 20.09 6.80 5.69
CA PRO A 97 21.53 6.66 5.87
C PRO A 97 22.31 6.87 4.55
N ARG A 98 23.51 7.44 4.66
CA ARG A 98 24.35 7.69 3.48
C ARG A 98 24.70 6.39 2.76
N GLY A 99 24.39 6.34 1.47
CA GLY A 99 24.65 5.18 0.62
C GLY A 99 23.62 4.06 0.77
N ALA A 100 22.54 4.24 1.53
CA ALA A 100 21.38 3.36 1.45
C ALA A 100 20.69 3.56 0.09
N LEU A 101 20.40 2.46 -0.60
CA LEU A 101 19.67 2.48 -1.86
C LEU A 101 18.19 2.75 -1.60
N LEU A 102 17.65 2.07 -0.58
CA LEU A 102 16.24 2.00 -0.27
C LEU A 102 16.01 1.94 1.25
N MET A 103 14.87 2.45 1.67
CA MET A 103 14.41 2.41 3.06
C MET A 103 12.90 2.22 3.01
N LEU A 104 12.41 1.07 3.48
CA LEU A 104 11.02 0.67 3.35
C LEU A 104 10.50 0.07 4.65
N ALA A 105 9.21 0.24 4.92
CA ALA A 105 8.53 -0.52 5.97
C ALA A 105 8.53 -2.01 5.62
N LEU A 106 8.78 -2.90 6.61
CA LEU A 106 8.76 -4.35 6.39
C LEU A 106 7.40 -4.84 5.86
N ALA A 107 6.30 -4.21 6.28
CA ALA A 107 4.97 -4.52 5.78
C ALA A 107 4.84 -4.28 4.27
N GLY A 108 5.48 -3.23 3.75
CA GLY A 108 5.54 -2.97 2.31
C GLY A 108 6.44 -3.94 1.55
N LEU A 109 7.53 -4.40 2.17
CA LEU A 109 8.36 -5.47 1.59
C LEU A 109 7.58 -6.78 1.45
N ALA A 110 6.79 -7.15 2.45
CA ALA A 110 5.96 -8.35 2.39
C ALA A 110 4.97 -8.29 1.22
N GLY A 111 4.35 -7.12 0.96
CA GLY A 111 3.45 -6.99 -0.19
C GLY A 111 4.15 -7.07 -1.56
N CYS A 112 5.40 -6.60 -1.67
CA CYS A 112 6.12 -6.52 -2.94
C CYS A 112 7.06 -7.71 -3.23
N LEU A 113 7.46 -8.46 -2.19
CA LEU A 113 8.40 -9.58 -2.29
C LEU A 113 7.78 -10.93 -1.93
N ASP A 114 6.50 -10.98 -1.53
CA ASP A 114 5.74 -12.23 -1.43
C ASP A 114 5.41 -12.74 -2.85
N SER A 115 6.43 -13.21 -3.55
CA SER A 115 6.24 -14.05 -4.73
C SER A 115 5.58 -15.33 -4.23
N ARG A 116 4.31 -15.56 -4.61
CA ARG A 116 3.64 -16.83 -4.35
C ARG A 116 4.57 -17.95 -4.81
N VAL A 117 5.13 -18.69 -3.86
CA VAL A 117 5.75 -19.98 -4.14
C VAL A 117 4.61 -20.82 -4.69
N SER A 118 4.55 -20.98 -6.00
CA SER A 118 3.73 -22.01 -6.62
C SER A 118 4.22 -23.33 -6.05
N VAL A 119 3.53 -23.82 -5.04
CA VAL A 119 3.59 -25.23 -4.67
C VAL A 119 2.98 -25.95 -5.86
N GLU A 120 3.84 -26.44 -6.75
CA GLU A 120 3.45 -27.37 -7.79
C GLU A 120 2.94 -28.63 -7.08
N PRO A 121 1.64 -28.98 -7.19
CA PRO A 121 1.15 -30.21 -6.62
C PRO A 121 1.69 -31.33 -7.52
N SER A 122 2.74 -32.01 -7.06
CA SER A 122 3.16 -33.28 -7.63
C SER A 122 2.03 -34.29 -7.43
N LEU A 123 1.38 -34.65 -8.53
CA LEU A 123 0.44 -35.78 -8.64
C LEU A 123 1.10 -37.10 -8.25
#